data_AF-A0AAN8JIF4-F1
#
_entry.id   AF-A0AAN8JIF4-F1
#
_cell.length_a   1.000
_cell.length_b   1.000
_cell.length_c   1.000
_cell.angle_alpha   90.00
_cell.angle_beta   90.00
_cell.angle_gamma   90.00
#
_symmetry.space_group_name_H-M   'P 1'
#
loop_
_entity.id
_entity.type
_entity.pdbx_description
1 polymer ?
#
loop_
_entity_poly.entity_id
_entity_poly.type
_entity_poly.pdbx_seq_one_letter_code
_entity_poly.pdbx_strand_id
1 'polypeptide(L)'
;MEYEIIEDVRKCRRVVETLMKEEMISCDAEGINLGKDGPLTLLQIATTEGHVYLFDIHKDKRMFQDGGLKQVLKSDQVLKVFHACSGDSEALKHQFGVSLRNVFDTQVAHMVILEKQGRLIPPMLKLEEICEIYGINKMEAKADMKKKWNKTAPDYWKRRPLTQEMIDYACEDVTILVTEIYENQLRQLKSLDAMELFRERVEETINYKLDPELKKTRRERMENAGKKVLREMGRKYRTPVSYENLTDEDEKAAIDRNWSYEDIELSMTHVVQNMYYDAFLKVLRELEKEMDQDGDDFNPIANYYYALCKGKTYARPNIKELATNLYNRFRQIISNDIVNKYNIETPLYFLRDQERAIIKDIRIKNARDKSKYHSLLVHFHYKLNEEDFKEFEQNLVNNPSNRFRQIISNDIVNKYNRETPLYFLRDQERAMIKDIRIKKARDKSKYHSLLVHFHYKLDEEDFKEFERNLVNNPSKVTVTKGFYTFLGYQTKESYIPATRLKQAIDRADKNPFPPRPPRTRRYDYGYDDYDYFD
;
A
#
# COMPACT_ATOMS: atom_id res chain seq x y z
N MET A 1 35.99 5.33 -17.55
CA MET A 1 35.33 4.55 -16.50
C MET A 1 35.74 3.10 -16.70
N GLU A 2 36.32 2.47 -15.68
CA GLU A 2 36.76 1.08 -15.75
C GLU A 2 35.68 0.19 -15.13
N TYR A 3 35.24 -0.83 -15.88
CA TYR A 3 34.19 -1.74 -15.42
C TYR A 3 34.56 -3.21 -15.65
N GLU A 4 34.00 -4.08 -14.81
CA GLU A 4 34.16 -5.52 -14.91
C GLU A 4 32.83 -6.25 -14.71
N ILE A 5 32.42 -7.06 -15.68
CA ILE A 5 31.23 -7.91 -15.58
C ILE A 5 31.60 -9.21 -14.85
N ILE A 6 30.82 -9.55 -13.82
CA ILE A 6 31.01 -10.71 -12.96
C ILE A 6 29.86 -11.68 -13.18
N GLU A 7 30.19 -12.84 -13.77
CA GLU A 7 29.20 -13.79 -14.28
C GLU A 7 29.25 -15.16 -13.58
N ASP A 8 30.21 -15.36 -12.66
CA ASP A 8 30.42 -16.62 -11.97
C ASP A 8 30.88 -16.44 -10.52
N VAL A 9 30.62 -17.46 -9.71
CA VAL A 9 30.94 -17.48 -8.27
C VAL A 9 32.43 -17.33 -7.97
N ARG A 10 33.33 -17.90 -8.77
CA ARG A 10 34.78 -17.86 -8.48
C ARG A 10 35.30 -16.44 -8.64
N LYS A 11 34.91 -15.77 -9.73
CA LYS A 11 35.26 -14.38 -9.97
C LYS A 11 34.62 -13.46 -8.92
N CYS A 12 33.35 -13.71 -8.57
CA CYS A 12 32.65 -13.00 -7.51
C CYS A 12 33.39 -13.05 -6.18
N ARG A 13 33.89 -14.22 -5.74
CA ARG A 13 34.67 -14.32 -4.49
C ARG A 13 35.89 -13.41 -4.47
N ARG A 14 36.67 -13.40 -5.57
CA ARG A 14 37.87 -12.55 -5.67
C ARG A 14 37.51 -11.07 -5.57
N VAL A 15 36.46 -10.64 -6.26
CA VAL A 15 36.01 -9.24 -6.21
C VAL A 15 35.47 -8.91 -4.82
N VAL A 16 34.71 -9.80 -4.18
CA VAL A 16 34.22 -9.62 -2.81
C VAL A 16 35.38 -9.44 -1.81
N GLU A 17 36.48 -10.18 -1.96
CA GLU A 17 37.67 -9.98 -1.12
C GLU A 17 38.29 -8.57 -1.28
N THR A 18 38.21 -7.97 -2.47
CA THR A 18 38.58 -6.58 -2.70
C THR A 18 37.57 -5.64 -2.05
N LEU A 19 36.27 -5.80 -2.35
CA LEU A 19 35.20 -4.94 -1.85
C LEU A 19 35.10 -4.92 -0.31
N MET A 20 35.48 -6.02 0.36
CA MET A 20 35.50 -6.08 1.83
C MET A 20 36.63 -5.27 2.47
N LYS A 21 37.61 -4.82 1.68
CA LYS A 21 38.70 -3.93 2.14
C LYS A 21 38.40 -2.46 1.92
N GLU A 22 37.40 -2.15 1.11
CA GLU A 22 36.94 -0.77 0.90
C GLU A 22 36.30 -0.22 2.17
N GLU A 23 36.56 1.06 2.47
CA GLU A 23 35.82 1.74 3.53
C GLU A 23 34.37 2.03 3.09
N MET A 24 34.18 2.29 1.81
CA MET A 24 32.92 2.71 1.21
C MET A 24 32.81 2.23 -0.23
N ILE A 25 31.60 1.81 -0.59
CA ILE A 25 31.21 1.46 -1.96
C ILE A 25 29.86 2.11 -2.28
N SER A 26 29.58 2.43 -3.53
CA SER A 26 28.20 2.69 -3.98
C SER A 26 27.59 1.43 -4.54
N CYS A 27 26.26 1.37 -4.45
CA CYS A 27 25.49 0.23 -4.90
C CYS A 27 24.19 0.69 -5.57
N ASP A 28 23.77 -0.09 -6.56
CA ASP A 28 22.46 0.00 -7.18
C ASP A 28 22.01 -1.43 -7.58
N ALA A 29 20.75 -1.61 -7.95
CA ALA A 29 20.28 -2.86 -8.52
C ALA A 29 19.28 -2.66 -9.65
N GLU A 30 19.36 -3.52 -10.67
CA GLU A 30 18.44 -3.50 -11.80
C GLU A 30 17.73 -4.84 -12.00
N GLY A 31 16.48 -4.75 -12.46
CA GLY A 31 15.58 -5.90 -12.51
C GLY A 31 14.33 -5.69 -13.34
N ILE A 32 13.50 -6.74 -13.39
CA ILE A 32 12.19 -6.67 -14.04
C ILE A 32 11.16 -6.42 -12.95
N ASN A 33 10.54 -5.23 -12.95
CA ASN A 33 9.63 -4.78 -11.89
C ASN A 33 10.23 -5.05 -10.50
N LEU A 34 11.49 -4.60 -10.31
CA LEU A 34 12.33 -4.93 -9.16
C LEU A 34 11.60 -4.71 -7.83
N GLY A 35 11.54 -5.76 -7.02
CA GLY A 35 10.91 -5.73 -5.71
C GLY A 35 10.61 -7.14 -5.20
N LYS A 36 9.48 -7.29 -4.51
CA LYS A 36 9.05 -8.56 -3.93
C LYS A 36 8.83 -9.66 -4.99
N ASP A 37 8.12 -9.32 -6.07
CA ASP A 37 7.66 -10.30 -7.06
C ASP A 37 8.50 -10.31 -8.35
N GLY A 38 9.25 -9.23 -8.61
CA GLY A 38 10.07 -9.05 -9.80
C GLY A 38 11.56 -9.29 -9.57
N PRO A 39 12.25 -10.06 -10.43
CA PRO A 39 13.62 -10.52 -10.16
C PRO A 39 14.65 -9.40 -10.26
N LEU A 40 15.62 -9.42 -9.33
CA LEU A 40 16.89 -8.72 -9.46
C LEU A 40 17.77 -9.47 -10.47
N THR A 41 18.29 -8.74 -11.45
CA THR A 41 19.02 -9.30 -12.58
C THR A 41 20.47 -8.81 -12.66
N LEU A 42 20.75 -7.64 -12.11
CA LEU A 42 22.06 -7.00 -12.09
C LEU A 42 22.22 -6.31 -10.73
N LEU A 43 23.40 -6.45 -10.13
CA LEU A 43 23.82 -5.67 -8.97
C LEU A 43 25.07 -4.89 -9.37
N GLN A 44 25.04 -3.58 -9.19
CA GLN A 44 26.15 -2.67 -9.50
C GLN A 44 26.85 -2.31 -8.21
N ILE A 45 28.19 -2.34 -8.21
CA ILE A 45 29.00 -1.86 -7.10
C ILE A 45 30.16 -1.04 -7.65
N ALA A 46 30.33 0.20 -7.20
CA ALA A 46 31.53 0.98 -7.51
C ALA A 46 32.37 1.23 -6.26
N THR A 47 33.68 1.22 -6.44
CA THR A 47 34.67 1.66 -5.44
C THR A 47 34.84 3.17 -5.49
N THR A 48 35.44 3.77 -4.45
CA THR A 48 35.75 5.21 -4.43
C THR A 48 36.75 5.63 -5.51
N GLU A 49 37.52 4.69 -6.05
CA GLU A 49 38.43 4.92 -7.17
C GLU A 49 37.72 4.93 -8.54
N GLY A 50 36.42 4.62 -8.58
CA GLY A 50 35.63 4.63 -9.81
C GLY A 50 35.68 3.33 -10.62
N HIS A 51 36.23 2.25 -10.07
CA HIS A 51 36.12 0.91 -10.65
C HIS A 51 34.72 0.34 -10.37
N VAL A 52 34.03 -0.10 -11.42
CA VAL A 52 32.65 -0.61 -11.34
C VAL A 52 32.61 -2.12 -11.57
N TYR A 53 31.94 -2.84 -10.68
CA TYR A 53 31.64 -4.26 -10.81
C TYR A 53 30.16 -4.47 -11.11
N LEU A 54 29.88 -5.12 -12.23
CA LEU A 54 28.53 -5.44 -12.68
C LEU A 54 28.28 -6.94 -12.46
N PHE A 55 27.62 -7.30 -11.36
CA PHE A 55 27.31 -8.69 -11.02
C PHE A 55 26.06 -9.16 -11.75
N ASP A 56 26.22 -10.05 -12.72
CA ASP A 56 25.13 -10.63 -13.48
C ASP A 56 24.38 -11.70 -12.67
N ILE A 57 23.52 -11.24 -11.78
CA ILE A 57 22.71 -12.08 -10.89
C ILE A 57 21.75 -12.97 -11.70
N HIS A 58 21.33 -12.53 -12.88
CA HIS A 58 20.49 -13.35 -13.76
C HIS A 58 21.22 -14.63 -14.19
N LYS A 59 22.53 -14.54 -14.49
CA LYS A 59 23.36 -15.66 -14.92
C LYS A 59 23.75 -16.59 -13.78
N ASP A 60 24.12 -16.07 -12.61
CA ASP A 60 24.43 -16.92 -11.45
C ASP A 60 24.02 -16.30 -10.10
N LYS A 61 22.81 -16.63 -9.65
CA LYS A 61 22.25 -16.20 -8.35
C LYS A 61 23.07 -16.70 -7.16
N ARG A 62 23.89 -17.75 -7.31
CA ARG A 62 24.73 -18.26 -6.22
C ARG A 62 25.80 -17.27 -5.80
N MET A 63 26.09 -16.23 -6.60
CA MET A 63 26.98 -15.14 -6.21
C MET A 63 26.59 -14.47 -4.87
N PHE A 64 25.30 -14.45 -4.52
CA PHE A 64 24.87 -14.01 -3.19
C PHE A 64 25.40 -14.93 -2.08
N GLN A 65 25.08 -16.22 -2.16
CA GLN A 65 25.39 -17.17 -1.09
C GLN A 65 26.85 -17.65 -1.14
N ASP A 66 27.26 -18.18 -2.30
CA ASP A 66 28.54 -18.84 -2.51
C ASP A 66 29.63 -17.86 -2.95
N GLY A 67 29.26 -16.75 -3.60
CA GLY A 67 30.17 -15.70 -4.04
C GLY A 67 30.52 -14.67 -2.96
N GLY A 68 29.67 -14.54 -1.93
CA GLY A 68 29.93 -13.68 -0.78
C GLY A 68 29.29 -12.28 -0.85
N LEU A 69 28.47 -11.95 -1.85
CA LEU A 69 27.82 -10.63 -1.92
C LEU A 69 26.97 -10.33 -0.67
N LYS A 70 26.37 -11.37 -0.06
CA LYS A 70 25.66 -11.22 1.22
C LYS A 70 26.55 -10.64 2.32
N GLN A 71 27.84 -10.96 2.32
CA GLN A 71 28.79 -10.50 3.34
C GLN A 71 29.04 -9.00 3.19
N VAL A 72 29.28 -8.53 1.96
CA VAL A 72 29.48 -7.11 1.64
C VAL A 72 28.26 -6.28 2.04
N LEU A 73 27.07 -6.67 1.56
CA LEU A 73 25.84 -5.91 1.77
C LEU A 73 25.37 -5.87 3.23
N LYS A 74 25.73 -6.90 4.03
CA LYS A 74 25.45 -6.98 5.47
C LYS A 74 26.60 -6.50 6.36
N SER A 75 27.72 -6.08 5.77
CA SER A 75 28.89 -5.65 6.54
C SER A 75 28.57 -4.38 7.32
N ASP A 76 28.92 -4.33 8.59
CA ASP A 76 28.86 -3.09 9.38
C ASP A 76 30.13 -2.23 9.20
N GLN A 77 31.16 -2.76 8.52
CA GLN A 77 32.45 -2.09 8.31
C GLN A 77 32.51 -1.32 6.99
N VAL A 78 31.98 -1.90 5.92
CA VAL A 78 31.93 -1.25 4.60
C VAL A 78 30.67 -0.38 4.54
N LEU A 79 30.78 0.91 4.24
CA LEU A 79 29.63 1.78 4.00
C LEU A 79 29.05 1.54 2.61
N LYS A 80 27.73 1.34 2.49
CA LYS A 80 27.07 1.24 1.18
C LYS A 80 26.31 2.53 0.89
N VAL A 81 26.70 3.23 -0.17
CA VAL A 81 26.02 4.41 -0.67
C VAL A 81 24.99 4.01 -1.72
N PHE A 82 23.72 4.30 -1.48
CA PHE A 82 22.63 4.07 -2.42
C PHE A 82 21.91 5.40 -2.71
N HIS A 83 21.10 5.42 -3.76
CA HIS A 83 20.08 6.44 -3.96
C HIS A 83 18.68 5.81 -3.92
N ALA A 84 17.85 6.19 -2.95
CA ALA A 84 16.46 5.72 -2.83
C ALA A 84 16.28 4.19 -2.72
N CYS A 85 17.06 3.54 -1.85
CA CYS A 85 17.27 2.09 -1.77
C CYS A 85 16.05 1.21 -1.39
N SER A 86 14.86 1.79 -1.22
CA SER A 86 13.69 1.05 -0.71
C SER A 86 13.24 -0.09 -1.64
N GLY A 87 13.40 0.07 -2.96
CA GLY A 87 13.14 -0.99 -3.94
C GLY A 87 14.20 -2.09 -3.92
N ASP A 88 15.47 -1.69 -3.86
CA ASP A 88 16.61 -2.60 -3.79
C ASP A 88 16.58 -3.45 -2.53
N SER A 89 16.32 -2.81 -1.38
CA SER A 89 16.18 -3.47 -0.08
C SER A 89 15.04 -4.50 -0.08
N GLU A 90 13.90 -4.16 -0.69
CA GLU A 90 12.78 -5.08 -0.84
C GLU A 90 13.17 -6.31 -1.66
N ALA A 91 13.79 -6.10 -2.83
CA ALA A 91 14.24 -7.16 -3.71
C ALA A 91 15.30 -8.06 -3.04
N LEU A 92 16.32 -7.45 -2.45
CA LEU A 92 17.40 -8.13 -1.73
C LEU A 92 16.87 -8.99 -0.57
N LYS A 93 15.90 -8.48 0.18
CA LYS A 93 15.29 -9.20 1.30
C LYS A 93 14.46 -10.38 0.82
N HIS A 94 13.54 -10.16 -0.12
CA HIS A 94 12.61 -11.19 -0.57
C HIS A 94 13.30 -12.29 -1.38
N GLN A 95 14.28 -11.94 -2.20
CA GLN A 95 14.89 -12.88 -3.13
C GLN A 95 16.13 -13.58 -2.57
N PHE A 96 16.89 -12.91 -1.67
CA PHE A 96 18.17 -13.42 -1.17
C PHE A 96 18.28 -13.42 0.36
N GLY A 97 17.27 -12.96 1.09
CA GLY A 97 17.30 -12.88 2.56
C GLY A 97 18.31 -11.85 3.07
N VAL A 98 18.67 -10.86 2.26
CA VAL A 98 19.64 -9.81 2.62
C VAL A 98 18.92 -8.62 3.21
N SER A 99 19.32 -8.23 4.42
CA SER A 99 18.96 -6.93 5.01
C SER A 99 20.20 -6.06 4.96
N LEU A 100 20.11 -4.94 4.26
CA LEU A 100 21.20 -3.97 4.16
C LEU A 100 21.60 -3.46 5.56
N ARG A 101 22.88 -3.18 5.75
CA ARG A 101 23.43 -2.56 6.97
C ARG A 101 24.42 -1.47 6.60
N ASN A 102 24.71 -0.54 7.51
CA ASN A 102 25.66 0.56 7.29
C ASN A 102 25.45 1.22 5.91
N VAL A 103 24.26 1.81 5.72
CA VAL A 103 23.83 2.42 4.46
C VAL A 103 23.87 3.94 4.59
N PHE A 104 24.32 4.60 3.54
CA PHE A 104 24.09 6.01 3.30
C PHE A 104 23.16 6.14 2.09
N ASP A 105 21.94 6.62 2.30
CA ASP A 105 20.99 6.84 1.21
C ASP A 105 20.96 8.34 0.85
N THR A 106 21.39 8.68 -0.36
CA THR A 106 21.52 10.09 -0.81
C THR A 106 20.18 10.81 -0.95
N GLN A 107 19.09 10.08 -1.23
CA GLN A 107 17.74 10.62 -1.24
C GLN A 107 17.29 10.94 0.19
N VAL A 108 17.58 10.05 1.14
CA VAL A 108 17.26 10.29 2.56
C VAL A 108 18.08 11.45 3.12
N ALA A 109 19.37 11.52 2.78
CA ALA A 109 20.24 12.62 3.20
C ALA A 109 19.67 13.97 2.76
N HIS A 110 19.29 14.10 1.48
CA HIS A 110 18.67 15.31 0.95
C HIS A 110 17.39 15.70 1.72
N MET A 111 16.47 14.75 1.93
CA MET A 111 15.22 15.03 2.64
C MET A 111 15.47 15.48 4.09
N VAL A 112 16.43 14.86 4.79
CA VAL A 112 16.78 15.21 6.17
C VAL A 112 17.45 16.57 6.27
N ILE A 113 18.32 16.92 5.31
CA ILE A 113 18.93 18.26 5.22
C ILE A 113 17.82 19.32 5.09
N LEU A 114 16.88 19.12 4.17
CA LEU A 114 15.76 20.04 3.96
C LEU A 114 14.86 20.13 5.20
N GLU A 115 14.57 19.01 5.85
CA GLU A 115 13.78 18.97 7.09
C GLU A 115 14.44 19.80 8.20
N LYS A 116 15.76 19.68 8.36
CA LYS A 116 16.54 20.47 9.33
C LYS A 116 16.62 21.95 8.97
N GLN A 117 16.46 22.30 7.69
CA GLN A 117 16.33 23.68 7.21
C GLN A 117 14.90 24.22 7.31
N GLY A 118 13.96 23.43 7.86
CA GLY A 118 12.59 23.87 8.15
C GLY A 118 11.54 23.41 7.15
N ARG A 119 11.90 22.64 6.12
CA ARG A 119 10.93 22.06 5.18
C ARG A 119 10.07 21.01 5.88
N LEU A 120 8.76 21.15 5.80
CA LEU A 120 7.80 20.18 6.34
C LEU A 120 7.55 19.02 5.38
N ILE A 121 7.68 19.27 4.07
CA ILE A 121 7.41 18.28 3.02
C ILE A 121 8.58 18.26 2.02
N PRO A 122 9.76 17.74 2.43
CA PRO A 122 10.86 17.57 1.50
C PRO A 122 10.46 16.71 0.29
N PRO A 123 10.76 17.14 -0.96
CA PRO A 123 10.46 16.35 -2.16
C PRO A 123 11.39 15.13 -2.27
N MET A 124 10.89 14.12 -2.98
CA MET A 124 11.75 13.07 -3.53
C MET A 124 12.25 13.53 -4.89
N LEU A 125 13.52 13.30 -5.16
CA LEU A 125 14.24 13.73 -6.35
C LEU A 125 14.85 12.50 -7.01
N LYS A 126 14.89 12.49 -8.33
CA LYS A 126 15.64 11.49 -9.09
C LYS A 126 17.15 11.72 -8.89
N LEU A 127 17.93 10.71 -9.26
CA LEU A 127 19.39 10.79 -9.14
C LEU A 127 19.95 11.98 -9.94
N GLU A 128 19.42 12.25 -11.14
CA GLU A 128 19.91 13.36 -11.97
C GLU A 128 19.75 14.72 -11.25
N GLU A 129 18.62 14.91 -10.55
CA GLU A 129 18.33 16.13 -9.77
C GLU A 129 19.23 16.25 -8.53
N ILE A 130 19.53 15.12 -7.86
CA ILE A 130 20.51 15.10 -6.75
C ILE A 130 21.91 15.45 -7.26
N CYS A 131 22.29 14.98 -8.44
CA CYS A 131 23.57 15.32 -9.06
C CYS A 131 23.67 16.81 -9.35
N GLU A 132 22.60 17.45 -9.84
CA GLU A 132 22.58 18.90 -10.08
C GLU A 132 22.75 19.74 -8.79
N ILE A 133 22.31 19.22 -7.63
CA ILE A 133 22.39 19.92 -6.35
C ILE A 133 23.74 19.68 -5.64
N TYR A 134 24.24 18.45 -5.67
CA TYR A 134 25.37 18.03 -4.83
C TYR A 134 26.61 17.54 -5.60
N GLY A 135 26.49 17.28 -6.90
CA GLY A 135 27.59 16.83 -7.75
C GLY A 135 28.24 17.99 -8.52
N ILE A 136 29.38 17.71 -9.16
CA ILE A 136 30.06 18.66 -10.05
C ILE A 136 29.57 18.53 -11.50
N ASN A 137 29.20 17.32 -11.92
CA ASN A 137 28.78 17.02 -13.29
C ASN A 137 27.27 16.86 -13.40
N LYS A 138 26.71 17.39 -14.48
CA LYS A 138 25.32 17.14 -14.84
C LYS A 138 25.19 15.73 -15.41
N MET A 139 24.20 14.99 -14.91
CA MET A 139 23.82 13.69 -15.43
C MET A 139 22.78 13.85 -16.54
N GLU A 140 22.89 13.07 -17.61
CA GLU A 140 21.89 13.11 -18.69
C GLU A 140 20.57 12.48 -18.24
N ALA A 141 19.46 13.07 -18.67
CA ALA A 141 18.13 12.56 -18.32
C ALA A 141 17.86 11.22 -18.99
N LYS A 142 17.59 10.17 -18.21
CA LYS A 142 17.37 8.81 -18.72
C LYS A 142 15.94 8.55 -19.20
N ALA A 143 15.07 9.56 -19.26
CA ALA A 143 13.63 9.41 -19.46
C ALA A 143 13.25 8.73 -20.79
N ASP A 144 13.94 9.06 -21.89
CA ASP A 144 13.62 8.52 -23.22
C ASP A 144 13.99 7.03 -23.35
N MET A 145 15.14 6.63 -22.80
CA MET A 145 15.50 5.22 -22.65
C MET A 145 14.45 4.51 -21.80
N LYS A 146 14.03 5.16 -20.70
CA LYS A 146 12.99 4.64 -19.83
C LYS A 146 11.60 4.58 -20.48
N LYS A 147 11.34 5.34 -21.53
CA LYS A 147 10.11 5.23 -22.32
C LYS A 147 10.21 4.06 -23.30
N LYS A 148 11.30 4.00 -24.06
CA LYS A 148 11.58 2.96 -25.06
C LYS A 148 11.45 1.55 -24.47
N TRP A 149 12.09 1.28 -23.32
CA TRP A 149 12.07 -0.06 -22.73
C TRP A 149 10.68 -0.48 -22.20
N ASN A 150 9.86 0.49 -21.78
CA ASN A 150 8.57 0.33 -21.15
C ASN A 150 7.52 -0.04 -22.22
N LYS A 151 7.75 0.47 -23.44
CA LYS A 151 6.93 0.26 -24.64
C LYS A 151 7.31 -0.98 -25.43
N THR A 152 8.58 -1.38 -25.42
CA THR A 152 9.07 -2.39 -26.40
C THR A 152 9.92 -3.51 -25.80
N ALA A 153 10.44 -3.35 -24.59
CA ALA A 153 11.42 -4.27 -24.01
C ALA A 153 11.11 -4.56 -22.53
N PRO A 154 9.99 -5.24 -22.23
CA PRO A 154 9.63 -5.55 -20.85
C PRO A 154 10.67 -6.45 -20.15
N ASP A 155 11.53 -7.10 -20.92
CA ASP A 155 12.61 -7.97 -20.48
C ASP A 155 14.00 -7.32 -20.55
N TYR A 156 14.08 -6.00 -20.73
CA TYR A 156 15.33 -5.27 -20.98
C TYR A 156 16.50 -5.75 -20.11
N TRP A 157 16.34 -5.72 -18.78
CA TRP A 157 17.39 -6.10 -17.83
C TRP A 157 17.69 -7.61 -17.75
N LYS A 158 16.89 -8.47 -18.40
CA LYS A 158 17.18 -9.90 -18.54
C LYS A 158 17.95 -10.26 -19.81
N ARG A 159 18.00 -9.38 -20.81
CA ARG A 159 18.67 -9.67 -22.08
C ARG A 159 20.15 -9.91 -21.85
N ARG A 160 20.70 -10.93 -22.50
CA ARG A 160 22.12 -11.28 -22.45
C ARG A 160 22.68 -11.52 -23.86
N PRO A 161 23.96 -11.16 -24.13
CA PRO A 161 24.85 -10.40 -23.23
C PRO A 161 24.32 -8.97 -22.96
N LEU A 162 24.79 -8.33 -21.89
CA LEU A 162 24.45 -6.93 -21.61
C LEU A 162 24.92 -6.07 -22.80
N THR A 163 24.07 -5.15 -23.25
CA THR A 163 24.46 -4.19 -24.30
C THR A 163 25.32 -3.08 -23.71
N GLN A 164 26.07 -2.36 -24.55
CA GLN A 164 26.85 -1.21 -24.07
C GLN A 164 25.96 -0.14 -23.42
N GLU A 165 24.76 0.11 -23.97
CA GLU A 165 23.76 1.02 -23.39
C GLU A 165 23.38 0.61 -21.94
N MET A 166 23.18 -0.69 -21.69
CA MET A 166 22.89 -1.21 -20.35
C MET A 166 24.07 -1.05 -19.39
N ILE A 167 25.29 -1.30 -19.88
CA ILE A 167 26.52 -1.18 -19.11
C ILE A 167 26.76 0.28 -18.72
N ASP A 168 26.69 1.21 -19.67
CA ASP A 168 26.91 2.64 -19.45
C ASP A 168 25.89 3.19 -18.45
N TYR A 169 24.60 2.86 -18.66
CA TYR A 169 23.52 3.22 -17.74
C TYR A 169 23.83 2.76 -16.32
N ALA A 170 24.15 1.46 -16.16
CA ALA A 170 24.35 0.82 -14.86
C ALA A 170 25.60 1.35 -14.15
N CYS A 171 26.67 1.65 -14.89
CA CYS A 171 27.87 2.20 -14.29
C CYS A 171 27.69 3.65 -13.84
N GLU A 172 26.92 4.46 -14.59
CA GLU A 172 26.64 5.85 -14.24
C GLU A 172 25.87 5.97 -12.91
N ASP A 173 24.91 5.09 -12.65
CA ASP A 173 24.07 5.13 -11.43
C ASP A 173 24.85 4.90 -10.13
N VAL A 174 26.02 4.24 -10.20
CA VAL A 174 26.86 4.00 -9.02
C VAL A 174 28.08 4.91 -8.96
N THR A 175 28.69 5.27 -10.09
CA THR A 175 29.95 6.02 -10.09
C THR A 175 29.76 7.43 -9.53
N ILE A 176 28.60 8.04 -9.77
CA ILE A 176 28.32 9.42 -9.34
C ILE A 176 28.03 9.55 -7.83
N LEU A 177 27.66 8.44 -7.17
CA LEU A 177 27.26 8.44 -5.76
C LEU A 177 28.45 8.54 -4.80
N VAL A 178 29.56 7.90 -5.14
CA VAL A 178 30.79 7.94 -4.35
C VAL A 178 31.53 9.26 -4.57
N THR A 179 32.30 9.65 -3.55
CA THR A 179 33.09 10.88 -3.52
C THR A 179 32.21 12.13 -3.34
N GLU A 180 31.77 12.81 -4.40
CA GLU A 180 31.27 14.18 -4.29
C GLU A 180 29.89 14.32 -3.63
N ILE A 181 28.89 13.58 -4.12
CA ILE A 181 27.52 13.66 -3.60
C ILE A 181 27.50 13.27 -2.13
N TYR A 182 28.11 12.12 -1.81
CA TYR A 182 28.24 11.64 -0.44
C TYR A 182 28.95 12.65 0.46
N GLU A 183 30.14 13.15 0.07
CA GLU A 183 30.91 14.08 0.91
C GLU A 183 30.17 15.39 1.15
N ASN A 184 29.54 15.95 0.12
CA ASN A 184 28.80 17.20 0.23
C ASN A 184 27.56 17.06 1.12
N GLN A 185 26.81 15.97 0.98
CA GLN A 185 25.67 15.69 1.84
C GLN A 185 26.11 15.38 3.28
N LEU A 186 27.17 14.59 3.48
CA LEU A 186 27.71 14.28 4.80
C LEU A 186 28.17 15.55 5.52
N ARG A 187 28.85 16.47 4.82
CA ARG A 187 29.28 17.75 5.37
C ARG A 187 28.09 18.56 5.88
N GLN A 188 27.01 18.62 5.09
CA GLN A 188 25.79 19.34 5.47
C GLN A 188 25.04 18.67 6.64
N LEU A 189 24.92 17.34 6.62
CA LEU A 189 24.31 16.59 7.72
C LEU A 189 25.07 16.81 9.04
N LYS A 190 26.40 16.85 9.00
CA LYS A 190 27.24 17.16 10.16
C LYS A 190 27.07 18.61 10.62
N SER A 191 27.05 19.58 9.71
CA SER A 191 26.87 20.99 10.10
C SER A 191 25.49 21.29 10.69
N LEU A 192 24.47 20.51 10.32
CA LEU A 192 23.10 20.63 10.83
C LEU A 192 22.80 19.75 12.05
N ASP A 193 23.80 19.04 12.58
CA ASP A 193 23.65 18.05 13.65
C ASP A 193 22.47 17.08 13.38
N ALA A 194 22.49 16.50 12.18
CA ALA A 194 21.38 15.73 11.62
C ALA A 194 21.67 14.23 11.50
N MET A 195 22.85 13.77 11.94
CA MET A 195 23.31 12.39 11.74
C MET A 195 22.43 11.35 12.43
N GLU A 196 21.88 11.66 13.60
CA GLU A 196 20.97 10.74 14.31
C GLU A 196 19.65 10.57 13.55
N LEU A 197 18.99 11.69 13.21
CA LEU A 197 17.77 11.69 12.41
C LEU A 197 18.00 11.01 11.04
N PHE A 198 19.13 11.27 10.41
CA PHE A 198 19.50 10.62 9.16
C PHE A 198 19.53 9.09 9.29
N ARG A 199 20.21 8.55 10.31
CA ARG A 199 20.27 7.10 10.54
C ARG A 199 18.88 6.50 10.77
N GLU A 200 18.03 7.17 11.55
CA GLU A 200 16.64 6.73 11.77
C GLU A 200 15.85 6.66 10.45
N ARG A 201 15.97 7.68 9.59
CA ARG A 201 15.26 7.74 8.30
C ARG A 201 15.82 6.78 7.26
N VAL A 202 17.10 6.45 7.32
CA VAL A 202 17.71 5.39 6.49
C VAL A 202 17.15 4.03 6.90
N GLU A 203 17.14 3.71 8.20
CA GLU A 203 16.57 2.46 8.70
C GLU A 203 15.07 2.34 8.35
N GLU A 204 14.34 3.45 8.47
CA GLU A 204 12.95 3.51 8.04
C GLU A 204 12.81 3.21 6.53
N THR A 205 13.70 3.74 5.69
CA THR A 205 13.67 3.57 4.24
C THR A 205 14.02 2.14 3.81
N ILE A 206 15.01 1.51 4.44
CA ILE A 206 15.39 0.11 4.22
C ILE A 206 14.21 -0.82 4.48
N ASN A 207 13.42 -0.55 5.52
CA ASN A 207 12.30 -1.39 5.94
C ASN A 207 10.93 -0.92 5.43
N TYR A 208 10.86 0.20 4.72
CA TYR A 208 9.60 0.87 4.34
C TYR A 208 8.63 -0.06 3.59
N LYS A 209 9.15 -0.92 2.72
CA LYS A 209 8.33 -1.87 1.95
C LYS A 209 8.19 -3.24 2.62
N LEU A 210 8.99 -3.51 3.66
CA LEU A 210 9.07 -4.79 4.36
C LEU A 210 8.19 -4.83 5.62
N ASP A 211 7.94 -3.68 6.24
CA ASP A 211 7.16 -3.53 7.46
C ASP A 211 5.89 -2.69 7.21
N PRO A 212 4.69 -3.31 7.21
CA PRO A 212 3.42 -2.61 7.02
C PRO A 212 3.10 -1.53 8.06
N GLU A 213 3.46 -1.73 9.33
CA GLU A 213 3.19 -0.76 10.41
C GLU A 213 4.11 0.46 10.28
N LEU A 214 5.37 0.23 9.92
CA LEU A 214 6.31 1.31 9.61
C LEU A 214 5.83 2.12 8.39
N LYS A 215 5.41 1.44 7.32
CA LYS A 215 4.83 2.08 6.12
C LYS A 215 3.64 2.97 6.47
N LYS A 216 2.75 2.49 7.33
CA LYS A 216 1.60 3.24 7.83
C LYS A 216 2.05 4.46 8.65
N THR A 217 2.98 4.27 9.59
CA THR A 217 3.50 5.34 10.45
C THR A 217 4.14 6.46 9.63
N ARG A 218 4.98 6.12 8.65
CA ARG A 218 5.58 7.10 7.72
C ARG A 218 4.52 7.87 6.94
N ARG A 219 3.50 7.17 6.44
CA ARG A 219 2.37 7.79 5.73
C ARG A 219 1.62 8.78 6.62
N GLU A 220 1.26 8.39 7.83
CA GLU A 220 0.58 9.26 8.79
C GLU A 220 1.41 10.52 9.11
N ARG A 221 2.72 10.38 9.31
CA ARG A 221 3.64 11.52 9.51
C ARG A 221 3.61 12.48 8.32
N MET A 222 3.71 11.93 7.11
CA MET A 222 3.70 12.68 5.85
C MET A 222 2.34 13.35 5.56
N GLU A 223 1.23 12.72 5.93
CA GLU A 223 -0.12 13.27 5.83
C GLU A 223 -0.34 14.39 6.86
N ASN A 224 0.12 14.20 8.09
CA ASN A 224 0.00 15.22 9.13
C ASN A 224 0.78 16.50 8.79
N ALA A 225 1.99 16.37 8.22
CA ALA A 225 2.75 17.50 7.70
C ALA A 225 1.99 18.24 6.59
N GLY A 226 1.45 17.52 5.60
CA GLY A 226 0.62 18.10 4.54
C GLY A 226 -0.62 18.82 5.06
N LYS A 227 -1.36 18.19 5.99
CA LYS A 227 -2.54 18.80 6.63
C LYS A 227 -2.19 20.04 7.45
N LYS A 228 -0.99 20.12 8.01
CA LYS A 228 -0.50 21.32 8.68
C LYS A 228 -0.35 22.47 7.67
N VAL A 229 0.37 22.23 6.58
CA VAL A 229 0.58 23.23 5.51
C VAL A 229 -0.75 23.71 4.93
N LEU A 230 -1.66 22.81 4.58
CA LEU A 230 -2.97 23.19 4.02
C LEU A 230 -3.80 24.06 4.97
N ARG A 231 -3.73 23.81 6.29
CA ARG A 231 -4.40 24.65 7.28
C ARG A 231 -3.78 26.05 7.37
N GLU A 232 -2.47 26.15 7.22
CA GLU A 232 -1.76 27.44 7.19
C GLU A 232 -2.10 28.21 5.91
N MET A 233 -2.13 27.54 4.76
CA MET A 233 -2.61 28.11 3.49
C MET A 233 -4.03 28.66 3.61
N GLY A 234 -4.94 27.91 4.26
CA GLY A 234 -6.32 28.34 4.46
C GLY A 234 -6.47 29.61 5.31
N ARG A 235 -5.45 29.97 6.11
CA ARG A 235 -5.39 31.24 6.86
C ARG A 235 -4.69 32.34 6.07
N LYS A 236 -3.68 31.97 5.27
CA LYS A 236 -2.84 32.87 4.47
C LYS A 236 -3.59 33.45 3.27
N TYR A 237 -4.31 32.61 2.54
CA TYR A 237 -4.95 33.00 1.28
C TYR A 237 -6.45 33.33 1.47
N ARG A 238 -6.85 34.53 1.07
CA ARG A 238 -8.26 34.96 1.06
C ARG A 238 -8.98 34.66 -0.26
N THR A 239 -8.22 34.54 -1.35
CA THR A 239 -8.70 34.19 -2.69
C THR A 239 -7.78 33.12 -3.28
N PRO A 240 -8.29 32.26 -4.19
CA PRO A 240 -7.45 31.27 -4.85
C PRO A 240 -6.29 31.94 -5.60
N VAL A 241 -5.12 31.32 -5.53
CA VAL A 241 -3.91 31.72 -6.26
C VAL A 241 -3.53 30.57 -7.19
N SER A 242 -3.08 30.89 -8.41
CA SER A 242 -2.66 29.87 -9.36
C SER A 242 -1.41 29.14 -8.87
N TYR A 243 -1.26 27.89 -9.29
CA TYR A 243 -0.16 27.02 -8.85
C TYR A 243 1.22 27.62 -9.13
N GLU A 244 1.40 28.30 -10.26
CA GLU A 244 2.66 28.94 -10.67
C GLU A 244 3.05 30.11 -9.76
N ASN A 245 2.07 30.74 -9.13
CA ASN A 245 2.27 31.88 -8.24
C ASN A 245 2.52 31.44 -6.79
N LEU A 246 2.49 30.13 -6.50
CA LEU A 246 2.96 29.60 -5.23
C LEU A 246 4.49 29.63 -5.23
N THR A 247 5.06 30.35 -4.27
CA THR A 247 6.51 30.44 -4.09
C THR A 247 7.03 29.50 -3.01
N ASP A 248 6.14 29.01 -2.15
CA ASP A 248 6.48 28.08 -1.08
C ASP A 248 6.37 26.64 -1.61
N GLU A 249 7.48 25.93 -1.55
CA GLU A 249 7.60 24.57 -2.07
C GLU A 249 6.88 23.54 -1.19
N ASP A 250 6.66 23.80 0.11
CA ASP A 250 5.81 22.94 0.93
C ASP A 250 4.33 23.15 0.59
N GLU A 251 3.92 24.37 0.22
CA GLU A 251 2.55 24.64 -0.26
C GLU A 251 2.27 23.90 -1.57
N LYS A 252 3.22 23.93 -2.53
CA LYS A 252 3.14 23.11 -3.75
C LYS A 252 3.09 21.62 -3.43
N ALA A 253 4.02 21.11 -2.63
CA ALA A 253 4.07 19.70 -2.27
C ALA A 253 2.83 19.23 -1.48
N ALA A 254 2.19 20.13 -0.73
CA ALA A 254 0.92 19.87 -0.06
C ALA A 254 -0.25 19.84 -1.05
N ILE A 255 -0.27 20.69 -2.07
CA ILE A 255 -1.27 20.66 -3.15
C ILE A 255 -1.10 19.43 -4.04
N ASP A 256 0.11 19.03 -4.39
CA ASP A 256 0.37 17.90 -5.29
C ASP A 256 0.13 16.53 -4.63
N ARG A 257 -0.08 16.52 -3.30
CA ARG A 257 -0.33 15.30 -2.55
C ARG A 257 -1.66 14.63 -2.92
N ASN A 258 -1.64 13.31 -2.80
CA ASN A 258 -2.79 12.49 -3.09
C ASN A 258 -3.78 12.42 -1.89
N TRP A 259 -4.53 13.50 -1.65
CA TRP A 259 -5.53 13.57 -0.59
C TRP A 259 -6.79 12.73 -0.86
N SER A 260 -7.41 12.19 0.18
CA SER A 260 -8.73 11.56 0.04
C SER A 260 -9.81 12.61 -0.28
N TYR A 261 -10.97 12.15 -0.77
CA TYR A 261 -12.12 13.03 -0.97
C TYR A 261 -12.53 13.70 0.34
N GLU A 262 -12.55 12.95 1.44
CA GLU A 262 -12.85 13.47 2.76
C GLU A 262 -11.85 14.52 3.23
N ASP A 263 -10.56 14.34 2.97
CA ASP A 263 -9.54 15.34 3.32
C ASP A 263 -9.77 16.67 2.58
N ILE A 264 -10.09 16.59 1.29
CA ILE A 264 -10.32 17.79 0.46
C ILE A 264 -11.61 18.49 0.90
N GLU A 265 -12.73 17.78 0.88
CA GLU A 265 -14.06 18.38 1.05
C GLU A 265 -14.37 18.76 2.49
N LEU A 266 -13.85 18.01 3.47
CA LEU A 266 -14.18 18.22 4.89
C LEU A 266 -13.10 18.99 5.65
N SER A 267 -11.84 18.98 5.20
CA SER A 267 -10.72 19.55 5.98
C SER A 267 -10.11 20.81 5.38
N MET A 268 -10.28 21.06 4.08
CA MET A 268 -9.72 22.25 3.42
C MET A 268 -10.73 23.39 3.35
N THR A 269 -10.24 24.64 3.35
CA THR A 269 -11.11 25.80 3.06
C THR A 269 -11.47 25.83 1.59
N HIS A 270 -12.59 26.46 1.21
CA HIS A 270 -13.01 26.58 -0.18
C HIS A 270 -11.93 27.22 -1.09
N VAL A 271 -11.12 28.13 -0.54
CA VAL A 271 -9.98 28.73 -1.25
C VAL A 271 -8.94 27.67 -1.60
N VAL A 272 -8.50 26.88 -0.62
CA VAL A 272 -7.50 25.82 -0.81
C VAL A 272 -8.02 24.69 -1.68
N GLN A 273 -9.30 24.33 -1.55
CA GLN A 273 -9.95 23.36 -2.43
C GLN A 273 -9.89 23.79 -3.89
N ASN A 274 -10.18 25.06 -4.20
CA ASN A 274 -10.09 25.56 -5.58
C ASN A 274 -8.66 25.51 -6.10
N MET A 275 -7.67 25.95 -5.30
CA MET A 275 -6.26 25.86 -5.68
C MET A 275 -5.84 24.40 -5.97
N TYR A 276 -6.27 23.47 -5.12
CA TYR A 276 -6.03 22.04 -5.29
C TYR A 276 -6.63 21.51 -6.60
N TYR A 277 -7.91 21.80 -6.85
CA TYR A 277 -8.61 21.33 -8.04
C TYR A 277 -8.09 21.95 -9.33
N ASP A 278 -7.68 23.23 -9.30
CA ASP A 278 -7.08 23.91 -10.44
C ASP A 278 -5.72 23.33 -10.79
N ALA A 279 -4.87 23.06 -9.78
CA ALA A 279 -3.60 22.37 -9.96
C ALA A 279 -3.79 20.95 -10.52
N PHE A 280 -4.76 20.20 -9.97
CA PHE A 280 -5.07 18.86 -10.47
C PHE A 280 -5.59 18.88 -11.92
N LEU A 281 -6.43 19.85 -12.27
CA LEU A 281 -6.92 20.02 -13.64
C LEU A 281 -5.77 20.35 -14.60
N LYS A 282 -4.79 21.15 -14.17
CA LYS A 282 -3.58 21.43 -14.96
C LYS A 282 -2.80 20.13 -15.25
N VAL A 283 -2.58 19.28 -14.25
CA VAL A 283 -1.92 17.97 -14.44
C VAL A 283 -2.66 17.12 -15.48
N LEU A 284 -4.00 17.09 -15.44
CA LEU A 284 -4.77 16.36 -16.45
C LEU A 284 -4.63 16.94 -17.86
N ARG A 285 -4.54 18.28 -18.00
CA ARG A 285 -4.35 18.93 -19.30
C ARG A 285 -2.95 18.73 -19.86
N GLU A 286 -1.93 18.70 -18.99
CA GLU A 286 -0.56 18.36 -19.39
C GLU A 286 -0.49 16.91 -19.86
N LEU A 287 -1.15 16.00 -19.14
CA LEU A 287 -1.28 14.61 -19.55
C LEU A 287 -2.03 14.47 -20.89
N GLU A 288 -3.14 15.19 -21.09
CA GLU A 288 -3.86 15.22 -22.36
C GLU A 288 -2.95 15.65 -23.51
N LYS A 289 -2.20 16.74 -23.30
CA LYS A 289 -1.23 17.25 -24.28
C LYS A 289 -0.15 16.22 -24.60
N GLU A 290 0.42 15.55 -23.59
CA GLU A 290 1.43 14.50 -23.80
C GLU A 290 0.85 13.32 -24.60
N MET A 291 -0.37 12.89 -24.26
CA MET A 291 -1.07 11.82 -24.99
C MET A 291 -1.46 12.21 -26.42
N ASP A 292 -1.74 13.48 -26.68
CA ASP A 292 -2.03 14.00 -28.02
C ASP A 292 -0.76 14.08 -28.88
N GLN A 293 0.36 14.47 -28.27
CA GLN A 293 1.66 14.56 -28.94
C GLN A 293 2.23 13.18 -29.27
N ASP A 294 2.18 12.26 -28.31
CA ASP A 294 2.79 10.95 -28.45
C ASP A 294 1.87 9.91 -29.11
N GLY A 295 0.56 10.11 -29.07
CA GLY A 295 -0.41 9.15 -29.59
C GLY A 295 -0.23 7.74 -28.99
N ASP A 296 -0.05 6.75 -29.86
CA ASP A 296 0.19 5.35 -29.45
C ASP A 296 1.57 5.13 -28.81
N ASP A 297 2.54 6.03 -28.99
CA ASP A 297 3.87 5.95 -28.39
C ASP A 297 3.94 6.52 -26.97
N PHE A 298 2.83 7.08 -26.46
CA PHE A 298 2.73 7.62 -25.11
C PHE A 298 3.21 6.60 -24.07
N ASN A 299 3.91 7.06 -23.03
CA ASN A 299 4.46 6.19 -21.98
C ASN A 299 3.50 6.09 -20.79
N PRO A 300 2.68 5.04 -20.68
CA PRO A 300 1.75 4.92 -19.58
C PRO A 300 2.49 4.48 -18.30
N ILE A 301 2.79 5.45 -17.42
CA ILE A 301 3.38 5.20 -16.09
C ILE A 301 2.29 5.13 -15.00
N ALA A 302 2.61 4.48 -13.88
CA ALA A 302 1.65 4.24 -12.80
C ALA A 302 1.08 5.53 -12.17
N ASN A 303 1.87 6.60 -12.07
CA ASN A 303 1.41 7.87 -11.50
C ASN A 303 0.21 8.45 -12.27
N TYR A 304 0.25 8.39 -13.60
CA TYR A 304 -0.88 8.83 -14.44
C TYR A 304 -2.11 7.98 -14.23
N TYR A 305 -1.96 6.65 -14.13
CA TYR A 305 -3.08 5.75 -13.81
C TYR A 305 -3.78 6.15 -12.50
N TYR A 306 -3.02 6.40 -11.43
CA TYR A 306 -3.57 6.78 -10.13
C TYR A 306 -4.27 8.15 -10.17
N ALA A 307 -3.66 9.13 -10.85
CA ALA A 307 -4.28 10.44 -11.04
C ALA A 307 -5.61 10.33 -11.80
N LEU A 308 -5.65 9.58 -12.90
CA LEU A 308 -6.87 9.37 -13.70
C LEU A 308 -7.97 8.66 -12.90
N CYS A 309 -7.63 7.61 -12.17
CA CYS A 309 -8.58 6.90 -11.30
C CYS A 309 -9.19 7.83 -10.27
N LYS A 310 -8.37 8.70 -9.68
CA LYS A 310 -8.82 9.69 -8.71
C LYS A 310 -9.73 10.74 -9.33
N GLY A 311 -9.34 11.34 -10.45
CA GLY A 311 -10.11 12.39 -11.12
C GLY A 311 -11.54 11.94 -11.45
N LYS A 312 -11.71 10.67 -11.84
CA LYS A 312 -13.03 10.05 -12.11
C LYS A 312 -13.97 10.02 -10.89
N THR A 313 -13.43 10.09 -9.68
CA THR A 313 -14.21 10.06 -8.43
C THR A 313 -14.66 11.45 -7.97
N TYR A 314 -14.07 12.53 -8.50
CA TYR A 314 -14.39 13.88 -8.07
C TYR A 314 -15.79 14.32 -8.49
N ALA A 315 -16.42 15.16 -7.67
CA ALA A 315 -17.74 15.72 -7.94
C ALA A 315 -17.71 16.86 -9.00
N ARG A 316 -16.53 17.38 -9.36
CA ARG A 316 -16.37 18.46 -10.34
C ARG A 316 -16.51 17.94 -11.77
N PRO A 317 -17.53 18.34 -12.54
CA PRO A 317 -17.82 17.76 -13.85
C PRO A 317 -16.66 17.85 -14.84
N ASN A 318 -16.00 19.01 -14.93
CA ASN A 318 -14.87 19.25 -15.83
C ASN A 318 -13.68 18.31 -15.56
N ILE A 319 -13.33 18.07 -14.29
CA ILE A 319 -12.24 17.16 -13.92
C ILE A 319 -12.67 15.71 -14.15
N LYS A 320 -13.88 15.35 -13.71
CA LYS A 320 -14.40 13.99 -13.83
C LYS A 320 -14.49 13.54 -15.28
N GLU A 321 -15.01 14.40 -16.16
CA GLU A 321 -15.17 14.13 -17.58
C GLU A 321 -13.80 13.98 -18.26
N LEU A 322 -12.89 14.94 -18.06
CA LEU A 322 -11.54 14.89 -18.62
C LEU A 322 -10.78 13.64 -18.15
N ALA A 323 -10.78 13.36 -16.84
CA ALA A 323 -10.13 12.16 -16.30
C ALA A 323 -10.75 10.86 -16.83
N THR A 324 -12.06 10.82 -17.05
CA THR A 324 -12.74 9.65 -17.63
C THR A 324 -12.31 9.42 -19.08
N ASN A 325 -12.26 10.49 -19.88
CA ASN A 325 -11.86 10.41 -21.29
C ASN A 325 -10.40 9.98 -21.41
N LEU A 326 -9.51 10.61 -20.64
CA LEU A 326 -8.09 10.25 -20.60
C LEU A 326 -7.87 8.83 -20.07
N TYR A 327 -8.62 8.38 -19.06
CA TYR A 327 -8.56 6.99 -18.59
C TYR A 327 -8.89 5.98 -19.68
N ASN A 328 -9.90 6.25 -20.51
CA ASN A 328 -10.28 5.35 -21.60
C ASN A 328 -9.18 5.27 -22.67
N ARG A 329 -8.60 6.41 -23.05
CA ARG A 329 -7.43 6.46 -23.94
C ARG A 329 -6.23 5.72 -23.35
N PHE A 330 -5.91 5.98 -22.09
CA PHE A 330 -4.81 5.34 -21.35
C PHE A 330 -4.98 3.82 -21.30
N ARG A 331 -6.20 3.35 -21.03
CA ARG A 331 -6.56 1.93 -21.05
C ARG A 331 -6.35 1.30 -22.43
N GLN A 332 -6.70 2.01 -23.51
CA GLN A 332 -6.52 1.51 -24.88
C GLN A 332 -5.04 1.39 -25.23
N ILE A 333 -4.23 2.41 -24.93
CA ILE A 333 -2.78 2.41 -25.17
C ILE A 333 -2.13 1.24 -24.41
N ILE A 334 -2.42 1.10 -23.11
CA ILE A 334 -1.90 -0.05 -22.33
C ILE A 334 -2.34 -1.39 -22.92
N SER A 335 -3.59 -1.50 -23.35
CA SER A 335 -4.10 -2.75 -23.92
C SER A 335 -3.34 -3.13 -25.19
N ASN A 336 -3.06 -2.16 -26.06
CA ASN A 336 -2.27 -2.35 -27.27
C ASN A 336 -0.81 -2.69 -26.93
N ASP A 337 -0.20 -1.98 -25.98
CA ASP A 337 1.15 -2.25 -25.49
C ASP A 337 1.28 -3.69 -24.98
N ILE A 338 0.32 -4.18 -24.21
CA ILE A 338 0.32 -5.55 -23.69
C ILE A 338 0.29 -6.57 -24.84
N VAL A 339 -0.54 -6.32 -25.85
CA VAL A 339 -0.67 -7.20 -27.03
C VAL A 339 0.61 -7.22 -27.85
N ASN A 340 1.33 -6.10 -27.93
CA ASN A 340 2.55 -5.99 -28.72
C ASN A 340 3.80 -6.52 -27.98
N LYS A 341 3.85 -6.36 -26.66
CA LYS A 341 5.03 -6.71 -25.84
C LYS A 341 5.09 -8.16 -25.40
N TYR A 342 3.94 -8.80 -25.24
CA TYR A 342 3.83 -10.06 -24.50
C TYR A 342 3.19 -11.17 -25.33
N ASN A 343 3.33 -12.39 -24.83
CA ASN A 343 2.65 -13.57 -25.36
C ASN A 343 2.10 -14.42 -24.20
N ILE A 344 1.42 -15.52 -24.52
CA ILE A 344 0.75 -16.37 -23.52
C ILE A 344 1.72 -17.03 -22.51
N GLU A 345 2.98 -17.17 -22.89
CA GLU A 345 4.05 -17.78 -22.08
C GLU A 345 4.71 -16.75 -21.16
N THR A 346 4.54 -15.45 -21.42
CA THR A 346 5.10 -14.38 -20.58
C THR A 346 4.66 -14.55 -19.13
N PRO A 347 5.60 -14.63 -18.18
CA PRO A 347 5.31 -14.64 -16.75
C PRO A 347 4.67 -13.35 -16.23
N LEU A 348 3.82 -13.45 -15.20
CA LEU A 348 3.08 -12.30 -14.67
C LEU A 348 3.95 -11.20 -14.07
N TYR A 349 5.16 -11.53 -13.57
CA TYR A 349 6.07 -10.53 -13.00
C TYR A 349 6.64 -9.55 -14.05
N PHE A 350 6.46 -9.80 -15.34
CA PHE A 350 6.78 -8.83 -16.39
C PHE A 350 5.73 -7.71 -16.49
N LEU A 351 4.48 -7.99 -16.10
CA LEU A 351 3.41 -7.00 -16.15
C LEU A 351 3.67 -5.90 -15.12
N ARG A 352 3.72 -4.65 -15.59
CA ARG A 352 3.88 -3.47 -14.73
C ARG A 352 2.59 -3.21 -13.93
N ASP A 353 2.67 -2.46 -12.83
CA ASP A 353 1.54 -2.22 -11.92
C ASP A 353 0.26 -1.72 -12.63
N GLN A 354 0.40 -0.71 -13.50
CA GLN A 354 -0.69 -0.15 -14.28
C GLN A 354 -1.25 -1.14 -15.32
N GLU A 355 -0.41 -2.04 -15.86
CA GLU A 355 -0.86 -3.10 -16.78
C GLU A 355 -1.70 -4.12 -16.03
N ARG A 356 -1.22 -4.58 -14.87
CA ARG A 356 -1.97 -5.47 -13.98
C ARG A 356 -3.29 -4.84 -13.58
N ALA A 357 -3.29 -3.56 -13.22
CA ALA A 357 -4.50 -2.84 -12.82
C ALA A 357 -5.54 -2.76 -13.96
N ILE A 358 -5.11 -2.42 -15.19
CA ILE A 358 -6.00 -2.39 -16.37
C ILE A 358 -6.55 -3.78 -16.71
N ILE A 359 -5.73 -4.83 -16.60
CA ILE A 359 -6.17 -6.22 -16.84
C ILE A 359 -7.18 -6.66 -15.77
N LYS A 360 -6.95 -6.31 -14.49
CA LYS A 360 -7.90 -6.61 -13.39
C LYS A 360 -9.23 -5.86 -13.52
N ASP A 361 -9.21 -4.71 -14.18
CA ASP A 361 -10.42 -3.92 -14.51
C ASP A 361 -11.26 -4.49 -15.67
N ILE A 362 -10.82 -5.57 -16.31
CA ILE A 362 -11.61 -6.29 -17.32
C ILE A 362 -12.82 -6.96 -16.64
N ARG A 363 -14.00 -6.82 -17.26
CA ARG A 363 -15.26 -7.39 -16.76
C ARG A 363 -15.78 -8.42 -17.74
N ILE A 364 -15.58 -9.71 -17.43
CA ILE A 364 -16.07 -10.83 -18.23
C ILE A 364 -17.12 -11.59 -17.42
N LYS A 365 -18.41 -11.53 -17.83
CA LYS A 365 -19.50 -12.27 -17.20
C LYS A 365 -19.94 -13.49 -18.01
N ASN A 366 -19.70 -13.46 -19.32
CA ASN A 366 -20.15 -14.48 -20.26
C ASN A 366 -19.23 -14.48 -21.51
N ALA A 367 -19.48 -15.43 -22.43
CA ALA A 367 -18.71 -15.57 -23.67
C ALA A 367 -18.76 -14.31 -24.57
N ARG A 368 -19.87 -13.58 -24.56
CA ARG A 368 -20.03 -12.35 -25.36
C ARG A 368 -19.19 -11.19 -24.81
N ASP A 369 -19.00 -11.11 -23.50
CA ASP A 369 -18.09 -10.13 -22.91
C ASP A 369 -16.63 -10.50 -23.19
N LYS A 370 -16.30 -11.80 -23.14
CA LYS A 370 -14.97 -12.32 -23.47
C LYS A 370 -14.52 -11.91 -24.88
N SER A 371 -15.42 -11.96 -25.87
CA SER A 371 -15.09 -11.62 -27.26
C SER A 371 -14.83 -10.13 -27.51
N LYS A 372 -15.04 -9.24 -26.53
CA LYS A 372 -14.75 -7.80 -26.64
C LYS A 372 -13.27 -7.47 -26.41
N TYR A 373 -12.50 -8.41 -25.88
CA TYR A 373 -11.12 -8.20 -25.49
C TYR A 373 -10.19 -9.11 -26.30
N HIS A 374 -8.96 -8.64 -26.55
CA HIS A 374 -7.93 -9.47 -27.17
C HIS A 374 -7.67 -10.73 -26.32
N SER A 375 -7.46 -11.87 -26.98
CA SER A 375 -7.29 -13.17 -26.32
C SER A 375 -6.18 -13.16 -25.26
N LEU A 376 -5.10 -12.43 -25.53
CA LEU A 376 -3.98 -12.26 -24.59
C LEU A 376 -4.37 -11.50 -23.31
N LEU A 377 -5.17 -10.43 -23.41
CA LEU A 377 -5.66 -9.69 -22.25
C LEU A 377 -6.55 -10.57 -21.38
N VAL A 378 -7.41 -11.35 -22.03
CA VAL A 378 -8.28 -12.34 -21.36
C VAL A 378 -7.45 -13.41 -20.66
N HIS A 379 -6.39 -13.90 -21.29
CA HIS A 379 -5.47 -14.87 -20.70
C HIS A 379 -4.80 -14.34 -19.44
N PHE A 380 -4.21 -13.13 -19.50
CA PHE A 380 -3.62 -12.52 -18.30
C PHE A 380 -4.66 -12.20 -17.23
N HIS A 381 -5.88 -11.81 -17.60
CA HIS A 381 -6.97 -11.60 -16.64
C HIS A 381 -7.25 -12.85 -15.81
N TYR A 382 -7.39 -14.02 -16.45
CA TYR A 382 -7.59 -15.25 -15.72
C TYR A 382 -6.38 -15.66 -14.88
N LYS A 383 -5.16 -15.52 -15.41
CA LYS A 383 -3.93 -15.81 -14.65
C LYS A 383 -3.79 -14.94 -13.40
N LEU A 384 -4.07 -13.63 -13.50
CA LEU A 384 -4.01 -12.71 -12.36
C LEU A 384 -5.09 -13.05 -11.32
N ASN A 385 -6.31 -13.40 -11.75
CA ASN A 385 -7.36 -13.83 -10.83
C ASN A 385 -7.01 -15.16 -10.13
N GLU A 386 -6.33 -16.07 -10.82
CA GLU A 386 -5.85 -17.33 -10.23
C GLU A 386 -4.74 -17.08 -9.20
N GLU A 387 -3.81 -16.16 -9.48
CA GLU A 387 -2.79 -15.73 -8.51
C GLU A 387 -3.44 -15.10 -7.26
N ASP A 388 -4.39 -14.18 -7.45
CA ASP A 388 -5.14 -13.56 -6.36
C ASP A 388 -5.93 -14.61 -5.55
N PHE A 389 -6.50 -15.62 -6.23
CA PHE A 389 -7.22 -16.71 -5.57
C PHE A 389 -6.29 -17.59 -4.73
N LYS A 390 -5.11 -17.96 -5.25
CA LYS A 390 -4.10 -18.71 -4.50
C LYS A 390 -3.59 -17.92 -3.30
N GLU A 391 -3.33 -16.62 -3.48
CA GLU A 391 -2.94 -15.75 -2.38
C GLU A 391 -4.06 -15.67 -1.34
N PHE A 392 -5.31 -15.59 -1.77
CA PHE A 392 -6.47 -15.61 -0.90
C PHE A 392 -6.59 -16.92 -0.12
N GLU A 393 -6.44 -18.09 -0.76
CA GLU A 393 -6.44 -19.41 -0.12
C GLU A 393 -5.31 -19.54 0.90
N GLN A 394 -4.09 -19.18 0.53
CA GLN A 394 -2.93 -19.25 1.43
C GLN A 394 -3.13 -18.36 2.66
N ASN A 395 -3.70 -17.17 2.47
CA ASN A 395 -4.04 -16.28 3.56
C ASN A 395 -5.19 -16.81 4.42
N LEU A 396 -6.17 -17.53 3.86
CA LEU A 396 -7.23 -18.18 4.64
C LEU A 396 -6.65 -19.26 5.56
N VAL A 397 -5.71 -20.07 5.06
CA VAL A 397 -4.99 -21.07 5.86
C VAL A 397 -4.23 -20.40 7.00
N ASN A 398 -3.56 -19.29 6.71
CA ASN A 398 -2.72 -18.60 7.68
C ASN A 398 -3.52 -17.78 8.71
N ASN A 399 -4.75 -17.33 8.41
CA ASN A 399 -5.58 -16.48 9.27
C ASN A 399 -7.10 -16.78 9.16
N PRO A 400 -7.59 -17.91 9.69
CA PRO A 400 -8.95 -18.41 9.40
C PRO A 400 -10.10 -17.55 9.98
N SER A 401 -9.93 -17.02 11.19
CA SER A 401 -11.02 -16.43 11.99
C SER A 401 -11.31 -14.95 11.71
N ASN A 402 -10.31 -14.18 11.28
CA ASN A 402 -10.48 -12.76 10.98
C ASN A 402 -11.10 -12.50 9.60
N ARG A 403 -10.88 -13.41 8.64
CA ARG A 403 -11.21 -13.14 7.23
C ARG A 403 -12.57 -13.68 6.80
N PHE A 404 -13.04 -14.80 7.37
CA PHE A 404 -14.43 -15.26 7.20
C PHE A 404 -15.43 -14.18 7.64
N ARG A 405 -15.14 -13.51 8.76
CA ARG A 405 -15.92 -12.37 9.25
C ARG A 405 -15.92 -11.21 8.25
N GLN A 406 -14.79 -10.92 7.61
CA GLN A 406 -14.69 -9.83 6.64
C GLN A 406 -15.44 -10.13 5.33
N ILE A 407 -15.37 -11.38 4.85
CA ILE A 407 -16.10 -11.84 3.65
C ILE A 407 -17.60 -11.75 3.90
N ILE A 408 -18.08 -12.32 5.01
CA ILE A 408 -19.50 -12.26 5.38
C ILE A 408 -19.94 -10.80 5.62
N SER A 409 -19.09 -9.99 6.26
CA SER A 409 -19.35 -8.54 6.44
C SER A 409 -19.55 -7.83 5.11
N ASN A 410 -18.69 -8.08 4.12
CA ASN A 410 -18.80 -7.47 2.79
C ASN A 410 -20.02 -8.00 2.02
N ASP A 411 -20.31 -9.30 2.11
CA ASP A 411 -21.49 -9.91 1.51
C ASP A 411 -22.79 -9.28 2.05
N ILE A 412 -22.90 -9.13 3.38
CA ILE A 412 -24.03 -8.47 4.04
C ILE A 412 -24.17 -7.02 3.57
N VAL A 413 -23.07 -6.28 3.47
CA VAL A 413 -23.07 -4.88 3.03
C VAL A 413 -23.50 -4.72 1.57
N ASN A 414 -23.18 -5.69 0.72
CA ASN A 414 -23.55 -5.65 -0.69
C ASN A 414 -24.98 -6.16 -0.93
N LYS A 415 -25.46 -7.08 -0.10
CA LYS A 415 -26.76 -7.74 -0.27
C LYS A 415 -27.92 -6.96 0.34
N TYR A 416 -27.66 -6.18 1.40
CA TYR A 416 -28.71 -5.58 2.23
C TYR A 416 -28.55 -4.08 2.40
N ASN A 417 -29.62 -3.44 2.90
CA ASN A 417 -29.67 -2.02 3.24
C ASN A 417 -30.36 -1.83 4.61
N ARG A 418 -30.43 -0.59 5.11
CA ARG A 418 -30.99 -0.29 6.45
C ARG A 418 -32.50 -0.61 6.58
N GLU A 419 -33.20 -0.72 5.46
CA GLU A 419 -34.63 -1.03 5.41
C GLU A 419 -34.89 -2.54 5.39
N THR A 420 -33.85 -3.35 5.15
CA THR A 420 -33.97 -4.81 5.09
C THR A 420 -34.45 -5.38 6.43
N PRO A 421 -35.57 -6.12 6.45
CA PRO A 421 -36.03 -6.81 7.67
C PRO A 421 -35.06 -7.90 8.16
N LEU A 422 -34.95 -8.07 9.48
CA LEU A 422 -33.99 -9.02 10.08
C LEU A 422 -34.21 -10.47 9.64
N TYR A 423 -35.44 -10.88 9.31
CA TYR A 423 -35.73 -12.27 8.90
C TYR A 423 -35.11 -12.65 7.54
N PHE A 424 -34.59 -11.69 6.77
CA PHE A 424 -33.80 -11.97 5.57
C PHE A 424 -32.32 -12.27 5.86
N LEU A 425 -31.86 -12.05 7.09
CA LEU A 425 -30.52 -12.45 7.52
C LEU A 425 -30.49 -13.95 7.81
N ARG A 426 -29.54 -14.67 7.19
CA ARG A 426 -29.25 -16.08 7.45
C ARG A 426 -28.71 -16.25 8.87
N ASP A 427 -28.87 -17.44 9.45
CA ASP A 427 -28.42 -17.72 10.83
C ASP A 427 -26.93 -17.44 11.06
N GLN A 428 -26.09 -17.76 10.08
CA GLN A 428 -24.65 -17.48 10.12
C GLN A 428 -24.34 -15.97 10.10
N GLU A 429 -25.12 -15.17 9.36
CA GLU A 429 -24.99 -13.70 9.32
C GLU A 429 -25.45 -13.09 10.65
N ARG A 430 -26.57 -13.57 11.20
CA ARG A 430 -27.08 -13.17 12.52
C ARG A 430 -26.06 -13.46 13.62
N ALA A 431 -25.49 -14.67 13.64
CA ALA A 431 -24.47 -15.05 14.60
C ALA A 431 -23.23 -14.16 14.50
N MET A 432 -22.75 -13.88 13.28
CA MET A 432 -21.60 -12.99 13.06
C MET A 432 -21.87 -11.55 13.52
N ILE A 433 -23.06 -11.01 13.23
CA ILE A 433 -23.45 -9.64 13.63
C ILE A 433 -23.59 -9.54 15.16
N LYS A 434 -24.10 -10.58 15.84
CA LYS A 434 -24.15 -10.63 17.31
C LYS A 434 -22.77 -10.68 17.97
N ASP A 435 -21.77 -11.20 17.27
CA ASP A 435 -20.39 -11.28 17.73
C ASP A 435 -19.63 -9.94 17.66
N ILE A 436 -20.22 -8.89 17.08
CA ILE A 436 -19.65 -7.54 17.01
C ILE A 436 -19.48 -6.96 18.42
N ARG A 437 -18.28 -6.48 18.75
CA ARG A 437 -17.94 -5.98 20.09
C ARG A 437 -17.88 -4.45 20.13
N ILE A 438 -19.02 -3.80 20.31
CA ILE A 438 -19.08 -2.33 20.51
C ILE A 438 -19.13 -2.05 22.02
N LYS A 439 -18.00 -1.65 22.62
CA LYS A 439 -17.90 -1.36 24.06
C LYS A 439 -17.95 0.13 24.40
N LYS A 440 -17.62 1.00 23.45
CA LYS A 440 -17.63 2.47 23.54
C LYS A 440 -18.08 3.07 22.21
N ALA A 441 -18.54 4.32 22.21
CA ALA A 441 -18.96 5.03 20.98
C ALA A 441 -17.89 5.01 19.88
N ARG A 442 -16.60 5.15 20.26
CA ARG A 442 -15.45 5.06 19.33
C ARG A 442 -15.25 3.70 18.68
N ASP A 443 -15.84 2.63 19.21
CA ASP A 443 -15.70 1.29 18.62
C ASP A 443 -16.62 1.11 17.40
N LYS A 444 -17.61 2.00 17.22
CA LYS A 444 -18.51 1.99 16.05
C LYS A 444 -17.77 2.24 14.74
N SER A 445 -16.72 3.05 14.74
CA SER A 445 -15.92 3.35 13.55
C SER A 445 -15.09 2.17 13.04
N LYS A 446 -15.01 1.08 13.82
CA LYS A 446 -14.31 -0.15 13.44
C LYS A 446 -15.13 -1.05 12.53
N TYR A 447 -16.42 -0.78 12.37
CA TYR A 447 -17.36 -1.63 11.63
C TYR A 447 -18.16 -0.80 10.62
N HIS A 448 -18.58 -1.42 9.52
CA HIS A 448 -19.43 -0.75 8.55
C HIS A 448 -20.77 -0.32 9.19
N SER A 449 -21.25 0.88 8.87
CA SER A 449 -22.43 1.47 9.55
C SER A 449 -23.70 0.61 9.45
N LEU A 450 -23.83 -0.18 8.37
CA LEU A 450 -24.92 -1.14 8.20
C LEU A 450 -24.84 -2.34 9.16
N LEU A 451 -23.63 -2.86 9.42
CA LEU A 451 -23.43 -3.96 10.37
C LEU A 451 -23.74 -3.50 11.79
N VAL A 452 -23.32 -2.28 12.13
CA VAL A 452 -23.68 -1.62 13.40
C VAL A 452 -25.19 -1.44 13.52
N HIS A 453 -25.88 -1.07 12.43
CA HIS A 453 -27.34 -0.94 12.41
C HIS A 453 -28.04 -2.28 12.68
N PHE A 454 -27.65 -3.35 12.00
CA PHE A 454 -28.23 -4.68 12.23
C PHE A 454 -27.90 -5.24 13.62
N HIS A 455 -26.71 -4.97 14.15
CA HIS A 455 -26.33 -5.33 15.52
C HIS A 455 -27.32 -4.77 16.54
N TYR A 456 -27.61 -3.47 16.47
CA TYR A 456 -28.57 -2.84 17.39
C TYR A 456 -30.00 -3.34 17.20
N LYS A 457 -30.43 -3.64 15.97
CA LYS A 457 -31.76 -4.19 15.73
C LYS A 457 -31.91 -5.62 16.28
N LEU A 458 -30.85 -6.44 16.18
CA LEU A 458 -30.83 -7.78 16.77
C LEU A 458 -30.86 -7.72 18.30
N ASP A 459 -30.13 -6.78 18.92
CA ASP A 459 -30.21 -6.54 20.37
C ASP A 459 -31.62 -6.11 20.81
N GLU A 460 -32.31 -5.28 20.02
CA GLU A 460 -33.69 -4.87 20.29
C GLU A 460 -34.70 -6.03 20.15
N GLU A 461 -34.50 -6.91 19.16
CA GLU A 461 -35.30 -8.13 18.98
C GLU A 461 -35.14 -9.07 20.18
N ASP A 462 -33.90 -9.30 20.63
CA ASP A 462 -33.58 -10.11 21.81
C ASP A 462 -34.18 -9.50 23.08
N PHE A 463 -34.18 -8.16 23.22
CA PHE A 463 -34.80 -7.48 24.36
C PHE A 463 -36.33 -7.61 24.38
N LYS A 464 -37.00 -7.45 23.23
CA LYS A 464 -38.46 -7.64 23.11
C LYS A 464 -38.86 -9.09 23.35
N GLU A 465 -38.03 -10.04 22.94
CA GLU A 465 -38.21 -11.45 23.25
C GLU A 465 -38.04 -11.72 24.75
N PHE A 466 -37.03 -11.11 25.38
CA PHE A 466 -36.85 -11.13 26.83
C PHE A 466 -38.07 -10.57 27.57
N GLU A 467 -38.59 -9.39 27.20
CA GLU A 467 -39.78 -8.80 27.83
C GLU A 467 -41.02 -9.72 27.69
N ARG A 468 -41.21 -10.29 26.48
CA ARG A 468 -42.29 -11.26 26.24
C ARG A 468 -42.14 -12.50 27.10
N ASN A 469 -40.93 -13.03 27.25
CA ASN A 469 -40.66 -14.19 28.09
C ASN A 469 -40.77 -13.88 29.58
N LEU A 470 -40.43 -12.66 30.01
CA LEU A 470 -40.60 -12.19 31.39
C LEU A 470 -42.08 -12.18 31.81
N VAL A 471 -42.98 -11.83 30.89
CA VAL A 471 -44.43 -11.80 31.13
C VAL A 471 -45.07 -13.19 30.96
N ASN A 472 -44.68 -13.94 29.94
CA ASN A 472 -45.41 -15.14 29.51
C ASN A 472 -44.78 -16.47 29.97
N ASN A 473 -43.46 -16.52 30.24
CA ASN A 473 -42.75 -17.73 30.66
C ASN A 473 -41.51 -17.39 31.51
N PRO A 474 -41.70 -16.92 32.76
CA PRO A 474 -40.61 -16.41 33.60
C PRO A 474 -39.52 -17.46 33.89
N SER A 475 -39.88 -18.75 33.88
CA SER A 475 -38.98 -19.88 34.11
C SER A 475 -37.97 -20.14 32.99
N LYS A 476 -38.18 -19.57 31.79
CA LYS A 476 -37.24 -19.64 30.66
C LYS A 476 -36.24 -18.48 30.64
N VAL A 477 -36.38 -17.50 31.53
CA VAL A 477 -35.49 -16.35 31.60
C VAL A 477 -34.22 -16.74 32.37
N THR A 478 -33.09 -16.83 31.66
CA THR A 478 -31.79 -17.15 32.26
C THR A 478 -30.92 -15.88 32.30
N VAL A 479 -30.65 -15.35 33.49
CA VAL A 479 -29.85 -14.13 33.66
C VAL A 479 -28.37 -14.48 33.69
N THR A 480 -27.61 -14.06 32.68
CA THR A 480 -26.16 -14.31 32.57
C THR A 480 -25.33 -13.11 33.04
N LYS A 481 -24.03 -13.29 33.32
CA LYS A 481 -23.11 -12.20 33.69
C LYS A 481 -22.99 -11.11 32.60
N GLY A 482 -23.20 -11.47 31.33
CA GLY A 482 -23.30 -10.53 30.22
C GLY A 482 -24.51 -9.61 30.30
N PHE A 483 -25.63 -10.09 30.85
CA PHE A 483 -26.86 -9.32 31.02
C PHE A 483 -26.71 -8.17 32.04
N TYR A 484 -26.04 -8.41 33.17
CA TYR A 484 -25.72 -7.34 34.12
C TYR A 484 -24.78 -6.28 33.53
N THR A 485 -23.89 -6.70 32.64
CA THR A 485 -22.98 -5.79 31.94
C THR A 485 -23.78 -4.92 30.95
N PHE A 486 -24.69 -5.50 30.16
CA PHE A 486 -25.60 -4.78 29.26
C PHE A 486 -26.50 -3.79 29.99
N LEU A 487 -27.12 -4.19 31.11
CA LEU A 487 -27.92 -3.31 31.95
C LEU A 487 -27.12 -2.16 32.56
N GLY A 488 -25.91 -2.42 33.07
CA GLY A 488 -25.03 -1.38 33.62
C GLY A 488 -24.58 -0.33 32.60
N TYR A 489 -24.49 -0.70 31.32
CA TYR A 489 -24.21 0.22 30.22
C TYR A 489 -25.42 1.09 29.85
N GLN A 490 -26.61 0.50 29.73
CA GLN A 490 -27.87 1.20 29.44
C GLN A 490 -28.28 2.21 30.52
N THR A 491 -27.87 1.99 31.78
CA THR A 491 -28.16 2.93 32.89
C THR A 491 -27.18 4.11 32.99
N LYS A 492 -26.01 4.06 32.33
CA LYS A 492 -25.00 5.12 32.35
C LYS A 492 -25.06 6.07 31.16
N GLU A 493 -25.53 5.58 30.00
CA GLU A 493 -25.85 6.41 28.85
C GLU A 493 -27.35 6.26 28.57
N SER A 494 -28.12 7.32 28.86
CA SER A 494 -29.58 7.40 28.88
C SER A 494 -30.29 6.99 27.57
N TYR A 495 -30.27 5.71 27.20
CA TYR A 495 -30.94 5.21 25.98
C TYR A 495 -32.20 4.37 26.26
N ILE A 496 -32.44 3.97 27.51
CA ILE A 496 -33.75 3.54 28.01
C ILE A 496 -34.08 4.42 29.21
N PRO A 497 -35.25 5.07 29.29
CA PRO A 497 -35.61 5.86 30.47
C PRO A 497 -35.53 4.96 31.70
N ALA A 498 -34.73 5.33 32.71
CA ALA A 498 -34.58 4.58 33.96
C ALA A 498 -35.94 4.24 34.63
N THR A 499 -36.97 5.03 34.33
CA THR A 499 -38.37 4.81 34.68
C THR A 499 -38.98 3.54 34.07
N ARG A 500 -38.66 3.15 32.83
CA ARG A 500 -39.18 1.92 32.19
C ARG A 500 -38.52 0.65 32.74
N LEU A 501 -37.22 0.68 32.99
CA LEU A 501 -36.51 -0.46 33.62
C LEU A 501 -36.99 -0.67 35.05
N LYS A 502 -37.17 0.41 35.82
CA LYS A 502 -37.74 0.37 37.17
C LYS A 502 -39.19 -0.17 37.15
N GLN A 503 -40.01 0.25 36.19
CA GLN A 503 -41.37 -0.30 36.01
C GLN A 503 -41.40 -1.79 35.64
N ALA A 504 -40.43 -2.29 34.87
CA ALA A 504 -40.34 -3.71 34.54
C ALA A 504 -39.90 -4.55 35.76
N ILE A 505 -38.96 -4.06 36.56
CA ILE A 505 -38.51 -4.68 37.82
C ILE A 505 -39.64 -4.63 38.86
N ASP A 506 -40.30 -3.48 39.05
CA ASP A 506 -41.43 -3.32 39.97
C ASP A 506 -42.65 -4.17 39.58
N ARG A 507 -42.82 -4.51 38.29
CA ARG A 507 -43.84 -5.45 37.81
C ARG A 507 -43.45 -6.91 38.07
N ALA A 508 -42.16 -7.24 37.97
CA ALA A 508 -41.65 -8.58 38.29
C ALA A 508 -41.72 -8.86 39.81
N ASP A 509 -41.44 -7.87 40.67
CA ASP A 509 -41.54 -8.00 42.13
C ASP A 509 -42.99 -8.16 42.63
N LYS A 510 -43.99 -7.69 41.86
CA LYS A 510 -45.42 -7.82 42.19
C LYS A 510 -46.01 -9.20 41.87
N ASN A 511 -45.26 -10.08 41.21
CA ASN A 511 -45.65 -11.46 40.92
C ASN A 511 -44.57 -12.39 41.49
N PRO A 512 -44.66 -12.80 42.77
CA PRO A 512 -43.62 -13.60 43.39
C PRO A 512 -43.44 -14.91 42.65
N PHE A 513 -42.18 -15.31 42.45
CA PHE A 513 -41.83 -16.59 41.87
C PHE A 513 -42.57 -17.72 42.60
N PRO A 514 -43.22 -18.66 41.90
CA PRO A 514 -43.73 -19.85 42.57
C PRO A 514 -42.56 -20.57 43.24
N PRO A 515 -42.74 -21.12 44.45
CA PRO A 515 -41.68 -21.81 45.17
C PRO A 515 -41.12 -22.93 44.28
N ARG A 516 -39.79 -23.07 44.27
CA ARG A 516 -39.12 -24.12 43.51
C ARG A 516 -39.77 -25.47 43.86
N PRO A 517 -40.19 -26.28 42.87
CA PRO A 517 -40.67 -27.62 43.15
C PRO A 517 -39.55 -28.42 43.84
N PRO A 518 -39.88 -29.34 44.76
CA PRO A 518 -38.88 -30.15 45.44
C PRO A 518 -38.05 -30.90 44.40
N ARG A 519 -36.72 -30.92 44.58
CA ARG A 519 -35.83 -31.74 43.76
C ARG A 519 -36.27 -33.20 43.86
N THR A 520 -36.95 -33.70 42.84
CA THR A 520 -37.12 -35.14 42.65
C THR A 520 -35.75 -35.73 42.29
N ARG A 521 -35.40 -36.79 43.02
CA ARG A 521 -34.14 -37.51 42.92
C ARG A 521 -33.96 -38.06 41.50
N ARG A 522 -32.70 -38.02 41.05
CA ARG A 522 -32.18 -38.70 39.86
C ARG A 522 -32.72 -40.13 39.77
N TYR A 523 -33.18 -40.51 38.59
CA TYR A 523 -33.05 -41.88 38.12
C TYR A 523 -31.97 -41.89 37.04
N ASP A 524 -30.86 -42.54 37.38
CA ASP A 524 -29.96 -43.12 36.40
C ASP A 524 -30.71 -44.22 35.66
N TYR A 525 -30.68 -44.16 34.33
CA TYR A 525 -30.67 -45.35 33.48
C TYR A 525 -29.70 -45.07 32.33
N GLY A 526 -28.62 -45.85 32.30
CA GLY A 526 -27.71 -45.97 31.16
C GLY A 526 -28.29 -46.87 30.06
N TYR A 527 -27.39 -47.27 29.16
CA TYR A 527 -27.55 -47.98 27.88
C TYR A 527 -27.84 -47.06 26.70
N ASP A 528 -27.24 -47.23 25.52
CA ASP A 528 -25.98 -47.82 25.04
C ASP A 528 -25.90 -47.35 23.57
N ASP A 529 -24.69 -47.42 23.00
CA ASP A 529 -24.30 -47.42 21.58
C ASP A 529 -25.38 -47.32 20.49
N TYR A 530 -25.11 -46.51 19.46
CA TYR A 530 -25.01 -47.00 18.07
C TYR A 530 -24.25 -45.98 17.19
N ASP A 531 -23.19 -46.48 16.57
CA ASP A 531 -22.48 -46.00 15.38
C ASP A 531 -23.43 -45.57 14.24
N TYR A 532 -23.02 -44.58 13.44
CA TYR A 532 -22.58 -44.77 12.04
C TYR A 532 -22.17 -43.45 11.36
N PHE A 533 -21.08 -43.53 10.58
CA PHE A 533 -20.44 -42.54 9.71
C PHE A 533 -21.38 -41.92 8.65
N ASP A 534 -21.25 -40.62 8.38
CA ASP A 534 -20.55 -40.03 7.20
C ASP A 534 -20.46 -38.49 7.31
#